data_AF-A0A2J7RK80-F1
#
_entry.id   AF-A0A2J7RK80-F1
#
_cell.length_a   1.000
_cell.length_b   1.000
_cell.length_c   1.000
_cell.angle_alpha   90.00
_cell.angle_beta   90.00
_cell.angle_gamma   90.00
#
_symmetry.space_group_name_H-M   'P 1'
#
loop_
_entity.id
_entity.type
_entity.pdbx_description
1 polymer ?
#
loop_
_entity_poly.entity_id
_entity_poly.type
_entity_poly.pdbx_seq_one_letter_code
_entity_poly.pdbx_strand_id
1 'polypeptide(L)'
;MDKWRDKDGFLLQSEFRQWVESVVNKALNRLRRSKPNCYELGIQDPDASGRLSQYHISLKKSGPAMTFTVTMIPSNAKVDVDFVPVIEFTHPKWPAGSVRPLSDQLIKAKRTSWFIVPKPKSKTGDADHTLWRLAFHEQERELINDRGTLKPVCRLLKKLRDSCQLNIASYYLKTLFLWEIDANKAPDFWKMKQSHLFMHMLKILQQNLKRGEIKYYWDKHCNLIEGFQEKHKENLVCRLDNIIAHIERNVSESPIVIAEHIRKFCGFRLYTHCRMEEPLALEASEWLNKNSVLCLCEA
;
A
#
# COMPACT_ATOMS: atom_id res chain seq x y z
N MET A 1 -9.79 30.31 -13.48
CA MET A 1 -9.04 29.58 -12.43
C MET A 1 -9.19 30.24 -11.05
N ASP A 2 -9.80 31.43 -10.97
CA ASP A 2 -9.81 32.25 -9.74
C ASP A 2 -10.60 31.63 -8.59
N LYS A 3 -11.52 30.70 -8.87
CA LYS A 3 -12.27 29.95 -7.84
C LYS A 3 -11.43 28.91 -7.09
N TRP A 4 -10.24 28.56 -7.57
CA TRP A 4 -9.42 27.49 -6.99
C TRP A 4 -8.25 28.03 -6.17
N ARG A 5 -8.15 29.34 -6.03
CA ARG A 5 -7.08 30.00 -5.30
C ARG A 5 -7.63 30.76 -4.12
N ASP A 6 -6.85 30.85 -3.04
CA ASP A 6 -7.12 31.82 -2.00
C ASP A 6 -6.69 33.23 -2.42
N LYS A 7 -6.89 34.19 -1.52
CA LYS A 7 -6.51 35.60 -1.68
C LYS A 7 -4.99 35.81 -1.91
N ASP A 8 -4.17 34.86 -1.46
CA ASP A 8 -2.71 34.92 -1.53
C ASP A 8 -2.19 34.15 -2.78
N GLY A 9 -3.09 33.58 -3.58
CA GLY A 9 -2.80 32.90 -4.83
C GLY A 9 -2.46 31.41 -4.69
N PHE A 10 -2.57 30.83 -3.50
CA PHE A 10 -2.31 29.41 -3.28
C PHE A 10 -3.44 28.56 -3.85
N LEU A 11 -3.08 27.45 -4.50
CA LEU A 11 -4.05 26.49 -5.01
C LEU A 11 -4.68 25.69 -3.86
N LEU A 12 -6.00 25.80 -3.75
CA LEU A 12 -6.79 25.12 -2.73
C LEU A 12 -7.00 23.64 -3.10
N GLN A 13 -6.47 22.73 -2.27
CA GLN A 13 -6.63 21.28 -2.47
C GLN A 13 -8.09 20.83 -2.37
N SER A 14 -8.92 21.51 -1.56
CA SER A 14 -10.35 21.21 -1.42
C SER A 14 -11.11 21.45 -2.72
N GLU A 15 -10.88 22.58 -3.38
CA GLU A 15 -11.53 22.96 -4.64
C GLU A 15 -11.14 22.01 -5.78
N PHE A 16 -9.84 21.71 -5.89
CA PHE A 16 -9.34 20.73 -6.86
C PHE A 16 -10.00 19.36 -6.67
N ARG A 17 -10.04 18.88 -5.42
CA ARG A 17 -10.63 17.60 -5.08
C ARG A 17 -12.13 17.56 -5.38
N GLN A 18 -12.88 18.58 -4.96
CA GLN A 18 -14.33 18.65 -5.21
C GLN A 18 -14.64 18.65 -6.71
N TRP A 19 -13.82 19.33 -7.50
CA TRP A 19 -13.95 19.30 -8.96
C TRP A 19 -13.72 17.89 -9.53
N VAL A 20 -12.65 17.20 -9.15
CA VAL A 20 -12.42 15.81 -9.62
C VAL A 20 -13.57 14.90 -9.20
N GLU A 21 -14.03 15.01 -7.96
CA GLU A 21 -15.18 14.26 -7.46
C GLU A 21 -16.43 14.53 -8.31
N SER A 22 -16.68 15.77 -8.73
CA SER A 22 -17.78 16.12 -9.63
C SER A 22 -17.66 15.41 -10.98
N VAL A 23 -16.47 15.37 -11.56
CA VAL A 23 -16.22 14.71 -12.85
C VAL A 23 -16.48 13.20 -12.76
N VAL A 24 -15.95 12.56 -11.72
CA VAL A 24 -16.12 11.11 -11.51
C VAL A 24 -17.58 10.75 -11.24
N ASN A 25 -18.29 11.53 -10.42
CA ASN A 25 -19.72 11.33 -10.17
C ASN A 25 -20.54 11.49 -11.47
N LYS A 26 -20.22 12.47 -12.32
CA LYS A 26 -20.86 12.63 -13.63
C LYS A 26 -20.62 11.43 -14.54
N ALA A 27 -19.42 10.84 -14.51
CA ALA A 27 -19.12 9.63 -15.27
C ALA A 27 -19.94 8.43 -14.77
N LEU A 28 -19.98 8.21 -13.45
CA LEU A 28 -20.75 7.11 -12.84
C LEU A 28 -22.26 7.24 -13.09
N ASN A 29 -22.80 8.46 -13.09
CA ASN A 29 -24.21 8.71 -13.36
C ASN A 29 -24.65 8.35 -14.78
N ARG A 30 -23.71 8.02 -15.69
CA ARG A 30 -24.02 7.46 -17.02
C ARG A 30 -24.28 5.95 -16.98
N LEU A 31 -23.89 5.27 -15.90
CA LEU A 31 -24.13 3.84 -15.71
C LEU A 31 -25.54 3.59 -15.18
N ARG A 32 -26.08 2.40 -15.47
CA ARG A 32 -27.33 1.95 -14.85
C ARG A 32 -27.15 1.86 -13.34
N ARG A 33 -28.17 2.28 -12.59
CA ARG A 33 -28.19 2.19 -11.13
C ARG A 33 -29.06 1.01 -10.69
N SER A 34 -28.53 0.17 -9.81
CA SER A 34 -29.32 -0.85 -9.12
C SER A 34 -30.00 -0.31 -7.86
N LYS A 35 -29.32 0.57 -7.12
CA LYS A 35 -29.82 1.25 -5.90
C LYS A 35 -29.02 2.54 -5.65
N PRO A 36 -29.40 3.40 -4.68
CA PRO A 36 -28.64 4.62 -4.38
C PRO A 36 -27.13 4.34 -4.18
N ASN A 37 -26.29 5.11 -4.88
CA ASN A 37 -24.83 4.99 -4.89
C ASN A 37 -24.28 3.61 -5.30
N CYS A 38 -25.04 2.82 -6.05
CA CYS A 38 -24.63 1.53 -6.58
C CYS A 38 -24.94 1.44 -8.08
N TYR A 39 -23.90 1.24 -8.88
CA TYR A 39 -23.93 1.25 -10.34
C TYR A 39 -23.63 -0.14 -10.89
N GLU A 40 -24.28 -0.49 -12.00
CA GLU A 40 -24.08 -1.76 -12.71
C GLU A 40 -23.12 -1.53 -13.88
N LEU A 41 -22.14 -2.43 -14.03
CA LEU A 41 -21.23 -2.46 -15.16
C LEU A 41 -21.13 -3.88 -15.71
N GLY A 42 -21.46 -4.06 -16.98
CA GLY A 42 -21.20 -5.28 -17.73
C GLY A 42 -19.95 -5.10 -18.60
N ILE A 43 -18.97 -5.98 -18.46
CA ILE A 43 -17.78 -6.01 -19.31
C ILE A 43 -17.76 -7.35 -20.04
N GLN A 44 -17.60 -7.30 -21.37
CA GLN A 44 -17.38 -8.50 -22.14
C GLN A 44 -15.94 -8.97 -21.90
N ASP A 45 -15.79 -10.18 -21.39
CA ASP A 45 -14.47 -10.74 -21.13
C ASP A 45 -13.74 -11.01 -22.46
N PRO A 46 -12.58 -10.38 -22.71
CA PRO A 46 -11.81 -10.61 -23.93
C PRO A 46 -11.27 -12.04 -24.04
N ASP A 47 -11.01 -12.69 -22.90
CA ASP A 47 -10.29 -13.97 -22.83
C ASP A 47 -11.24 -15.15 -22.55
N ALA A 48 -12.45 -14.89 -22.05
CA ALA A 48 -13.44 -15.92 -21.72
C ALA A 48 -14.66 -15.89 -22.66
N SER A 49 -14.49 -16.43 -23.88
CA SER A 49 -15.58 -16.86 -24.78
C SER A 49 -16.76 -15.87 -24.98
N GLY A 50 -16.52 -14.56 -24.85
CA GLY A 50 -17.55 -13.53 -24.95
C GLY A 50 -18.54 -13.48 -23.78
N ARG A 51 -18.25 -14.15 -22.66
CA ARG A 51 -19.08 -14.13 -21.44
C ARG A 51 -19.12 -12.71 -20.88
N LEU A 52 -20.33 -12.24 -20.57
CA LEU A 52 -20.52 -10.96 -19.91
C LEU A 52 -20.25 -11.09 -18.41
N SER A 53 -19.18 -10.46 -17.94
CA SER A 53 -18.89 -10.32 -16.52
C SER A 53 -19.65 -9.13 -15.95
N GLN A 54 -20.37 -9.33 -14.86
CA GLN A 54 -21.20 -8.31 -14.22
C GLN A 54 -20.60 -7.84 -12.90
N TYR A 55 -20.64 -6.53 -12.70
CA TYR A 55 -20.08 -5.87 -11.53
C TYR A 55 -21.06 -4.87 -10.95
N HIS A 56 -21.11 -4.81 -9.62
CA HIS A 56 -21.70 -3.70 -8.87
C HIS A 56 -20.60 -2.80 -8.34
N ILE A 57 -20.70 -1.51 -8.66
CA ILE A 57 -19.72 -0.49 -8.27
C ILE A 57 -20.39 0.44 -7.27
N SER A 58 -19.78 0.60 -6.10
CA SER A 58 -20.18 1.61 -5.12
C SER A 58 -19.02 2.54 -4.81
N LEU A 59 -19.33 3.78 -4.46
CA LEU A 59 -18.33 4.83 -4.24
C LEU A 59 -18.37 5.29 -2.79
N LYS A 60 -17.20 5.31 -2.13
CA LYS A 60 -17.01 5.91 -0.80
C LYS A 60 -15.85 6.91 -0.83
N LYS A 61 -15.93 7.93 0.02
CA LYS A 61 -14.80 8.85 0.24
C LYS A 61 -13.88 8.27 1.32
N SER A 62 -12.59 8.16 1.04
CA SER A 62 -11.58 7.60 1.95
C SER A 62 -10.33 8.49 1.99
N GLY A 63 -10.20 9.38 2.97
CA GLY A 63 -9.04 10.28 3.03
C GLY A 63 -8.96 11.16 1.76
N PRO A 64 -7.82 11.25 1.04
CA PRO A 64 -7.71 11.96 -0.25
C PRO A 64 -8.30 11.17 -1.44
N ALA A 65 -8.64 9.90 -1.25
CA ALA A 65 -9.09 9.00 -2.30
C ALA A 65 -10.61 9.00 -2.47
N MET A 66 -11.02 8.65 -3.68
CA MET A 66 -12.33 8.14 -4.03
C MET A 66 -12.22 6.62 -4.18
N THR A 67 -12.68 5.86 -3.19
CA THR A 67 -12.59 4.40 -3.24
C THR A 67 -13.83 3.82 -3.92
N PHE A 68 -13.61 3.08 -5.00
CA PHE A 68 -14.61 2.26 -5.65
C PHE A 68 -14.58 0.86 -5.04
N THR A 69 -15.68 0.43 -4.44
CA THR A 69 -15.88 -0.98 -4.07
C THR A 69 -16.56 -1.67 -5.24
N VAL A 70 -15.81 -2.53 -5.93
CA VAL A 70 -16.25 -3.35 -7.06
C VAL A 70 -16.62 -4.73 -6.54
N THR A 71 -17.89 -5.11 -6.69
CA THR A 71 -18.41 -6.43 -6.30
C THR A 71 -18.69 -7.24 -7.57
N MET A 72 -18.06 -8.40 -7.69
CA MET A 72 -18.22 -9.32 -8.82
C MET A 72 -19.49 -10.18 -8.63
N ILE A 73 -20.30 -10.34 -9.67
CA ILE A 73 -21.54 -11.13 -9.65
C ILE A 73 -21.35 -12.40 -10.49
N PRO A 74 -21.76 -13.59 -9.99
CA PRO A 74 -22.48 -13.87 -8.74
C PRO A 74 -21.59 -14.18 -7.53
N SER A 75 -20.26 -14.19 -7.67
CA SER A 75 -19.35 -14.65 -6.60
C SER A 75 -19.39 -13.80 -5.32
N ASN A 76 -19.89 -12.56 -5.40
CA ASN A 76 -19.84 -11.55 -4.36
C ASN A 76 -18.42 -11.22 -3.87
N ALA A 77 -17.39 -11.59 -4.64
CA ALA A 77 -16.02 -11.17 -4.39
C ALA A 77 -15.91 -9.65 -4.50
N LYS A 78 -15.15 -9.02 -3.59
CA LYS A 78 -15.03 -7.56 -3.52
C LYS A 78 -13.58 -7.12 -3.68
N VAL A 79 -13.40 -6.05 -4.44
CA VAL A 79 -12.13 -5.34 -4.60
C VAL A 79 -12.39 -3.86 -4.36
N ASP A 80 -11.58 -3.26 -3.49
CA ASP A 80 -11.54 -1.81 -3.31
C ASP A 80 -10.44 -1.23 -4.21
N VAL A 81 -10.80 -0.21 -4.99
CA VAL A 81 -9.91 0.50 -5.92
C VAL A 81 -9.88 1.98 -5.52
N ASP A 82 -8.73 2.47 -5.11
CA ASP A 82 -8.56 3.86 -4.72
C ASP A 82 -8.20 4.73 -5.93
N PHE A 83 -9.06 5.70 -6.23
CA PHE A 83 -8.78 6.75 -7.19
C PHE A 83 -8.33 8.01 -6.47
N VAL A 84 -7.05 8.32 -6.58
CA VAL A 84 -6.42 9.46 -5.90
C VAL A 84 -6.06 10.52 -6.92
N PRO A 85 -6.69 11.71 -6.90
CA PRO A 85 -6.30 12.79 -7.78
C PRO A 85 -4.93 13.34 -7.40
N VAL A 86 -4.09 13.59 -8.40
CA VAL A 86 -2.73 14.10 -8.22
C VAL A 86 -2.43 15.21 -9.22
N ILE A 87 -1.49 16.08 -8.85
CA ILE A 87 -0.84 17.00 -9.79
C ILE A 87 0.60 16.53 -9.97
N GLU A 88 1.01 16.36 -11.22
CA GLU A 88 2.34 15.90 -11.60
C GLU A 88 3.28 17.08 -11.83
N PHE A 89 4.53 16.90 -11.40
CA PHE A 89 5.67 17.75 -11.68
C PHE A 89 6.81 16.89 -12.20
N THR A 90 7.75 17.51 -12.93
CA THR A 90 8.88 16.80 -13.52
C THR A 90 10.17 17.57 -13.30
N HIS A 91 11.27 16.83 -13.10
CA HIS A 91 12.63 17.36 -13.08
C HIS A 91 12.90 18.32 -14.26
N PRO A 92 13.61 19.46 -14.08
CA PRO A 92 14.43 19.84 -12.93
C PRO A 92 13.66 20.43 -11.74
N LYS A 93 12.34 20.61 -11.84
CA LYS A 93 11.55 21.05 -10.69
C LYS A 93 11.49 19.90 -9.69
N TRP A 94 12.13 20.06 -8.55
CA TRP A 94 12.12 19.11 -7.43
C TRP A 94 11.64 19.83 -6.16
N PRO A 95 10.97 19.15 -5.22
CA PRO A 95 10.60 19.78 -3.95
C PRO A 95 11.82 20.35 -3.25
N ALA A 96 11.72 21.60 -2.78
CA ALA A 96 12.75 22.26 -2.00
C ALA A 96 12.77 21.77 -0.54
N GLY A 97 13.77 22.22 0.23
CA GLY A 97 13.86 21.99 1.66
C GLY A 97 14.57 20.69 2.03
N SER A 98 14.04 19.98 3.03
CA SER A 98 14.59 18.74 3.60
C SER A 98 14.33 17.48 2.76
N VAL A 99 13.66 17.63 1.61
CA VAL A 99 13.32 16.51 0.74
C VAL A 99 14.59 15.95 0.11
N ARG A 100 14.78 14.64 0.26
CA ARG A 100 15.84 13.83 -0.32
C ARG A 100 15.97 14.11 -1.82
N PRO A 101 17.18 14.32 -2.34
CA PRO A 101 17.40 14.54 -3.77
C PRO A 101 17.12 13.26 -4.57
N LEU A 102 16.78 13.46 -5.85
CA LEU A 102 16.64 12.35 -6.79
C LEU A 102 18.01 11.70 -7.03
N SER A 103 18.12 10.38 -6.88
CA SER A 103 19.37 9.66 -7.09
C SER A 103 19.67 9.43 -8.58
N ASP A 104 20.96 9.29 -8.92
CA ASP A 104 21.38 8.95 -10.29
C ASP A 104 20.72 7.68 -10.84
N GLN A 105 20.48 6.69 -9.96
CA GLN A 105 19.76 5.48 -10.34
C GLN A 105 18.35 5.81 -10.87
N LEU A 106 17.62 6.69 -10.18
CA LEU A 106 16.27 7.06 -10.54
C LEU A 106 16.23 7.94 -11.80
N ILE A 107 17.23 8.81 -11.97
CA ILE A 107 17.40 9.61 -13.19
C ILE A 107 17.64 8.69 -14.39
N LYS A 108 18.57 7.73 -14.27
CA LYS A 108 18.86 6.73 -15.31
C LYS A 108 17.62 5.88 -15.65
N ALA A 109 16.83 5.53 -14.66
CA ALA A 109 15.56 4.80 -14.82
C ALA A 109 14.39 5.68 -15.34
N LYS A 110 14.63 6.96 -15.65
CA LYS A 110 13.62 7.94 -16.09
C LYS A 110 12.44 8.08 -15.11
N ARG A 111 12.71 7.95 -13.81
CA ARG A 111 11.74 8.16 -12.73
C ARG A 111 11.87 9.57 -12.16
N THR A 112 11.66 10.55 -13.03
CA THR A 112 11.90 11.97 -12.75
C THR A 112 10.63 12.77 -12.47
N SER A 113 9.45 12.16 -12.62
CA SER A 113 8.15 12.77 -12.28
C SER A 113 7.77 12.51 -10.84
N TRP A 114 7.29 13.53 -10.13
CA TRP A 114 6.78 13.42 -8.76
C TRP A 114 5.43 14.12 -8.65
N PHE A 115 4.70 13.82 -7.57
CA PHE A 115 3.30 14.18 -7.48
C PHE A 115 3.00 14.91 -6.17
N ILE A 116 1.94 15.71 -6.19
CA ILE A 116 1.29 16.20 -4.97
C ILE A 116 -0.14 15.67 -4.89
N VAL A 117 -0.55 15.33 -3.68
CA VAL A 117 -1.85 14.74 -3.35
C VAL A 117 -2.63 15.70 -2.44
N PRO A 118 -3.93 15.94 -2.68
CA PRO A 118 -4.78 16.78 -1.84
C PRO A 118 -5.14 16.03 -0.54
N LYS A 119 -4.20 15.98 0.41
CA LYS A 119 -4.40 15.41 1.74
C LYS A 119 -4.34 16.48 2.83
N PRO A 120 -5.44 16.77 3.54
CA PRO A 120 -5.45 17.73 4.64
C PRO A 120 -4.61 17.24 5.83
N LYS A 121 -3.93 18.17 6.51
CA LYS A 121 -3.11 17.88 7.70
C LYS A 121 -3.94 17.54 8.95
N SER A 122 -5.18 18.03 9.04
CA SER A 122 -6.06 17.76 10.18
C SER A 122 -7.41 17.17 9.75
N LYS A 123 -8.00 16.37 10.65
CA LYS A 123 -9.41 15.94 10.59
C LYS A 123 -10.35 16.94 11.29
N THR A 124 -9.81 17.88 12.06
CA THR A 124 -10.57 18.96 12.72
C THR A 124 -10.70 20.14 11.76
N GLY A 125 -11.82 20.87 11.83
CA GLY A 125 -12.33 21.79 10.81
C GLY A 125 -11.44 22.95 10.36
N ASP A 126 -10.32 23.23 11.03
CA ASP A 126 -9.30 24.22 10.62
C ASP A 126 -8.20 23.59 9.75
N ALA A 127 -8.61 22.75 8.79
CA ALA A 127 -7.65 22.13 7.89
C ALA A 127 -7.15 23.18 6.89
N ASP A 128 -5.87 23.55 6.97
CA ASP A 128 -5.22 24.37 5.95
C ASP A 128 -5.35 23.70 4.56
N HIS A 129 -6.20 24.31 3.74
CA HIS A 129 -6.55 23.85 2.40
C HIS A 129 -5.51 24.24 1.36
N THR A 130 -4.42 24.91 1.74
CA THR A 130 -3.31 25.24 0.85
C THR A 130 -2.26 24.13 0.80
N LEU A 131 -2.29 23.19 1.76
CA LEU A 131 -1.26 22.18 1.93
C LEU A 131 -1.52 20.93 1.10
N TRP A 132 -0.47 20.46 0.44
CA TRP A 132 -0.47 19.24 -0.36
C TRP A 132 0.58 18.26 0.15
N ARG A 133 0.30 16.96 0.05
CA ARG A 133 1.24 15.91 0.43
C ARG A 133 2.08 15.48 -0.77
N LEU A 134 3.41 15.49 -0.62
CA LEU A 134 4.33 14.95 -1.62
C LEU A 134 4.11 13.43 -1.81
N ALA A 135 4.25 12.96 -3.04
CA ALA A 135 4.12 11.55 -3.39
C ALA A 135 5.16 11.14 -4.45
N PHE A 136 5.91 10.08 -4.14
CA PHE A 136 7.04 9.58 -4.93
C PHE A 136 6.86 8.09 -5.27
N HIS A 137 5.63 7.69 -5.55
CA HIS A 137 5.27 6.27 -5.66
C HIS A 137 6.00 5.56 -6.81
N GLU A 138 6.31 6.26 -7.90
CA GLU A 138 7.08 5.72 -9.01
C GLU A 138 8.55 5.47 -8.65
N GLN A 139 9.18 6.43 -7.97
CA GLN A 139 10.55 6.29 -7.48
C GLN A 139 10.64 5.14 -6.48
N GLU A 140 9.73 5.09 -5.52
CA GLU A 140 9.72 4.01 -4.53
C GLU A 140 9.48 2.64 -5.16
N ARG A 141 8.64 2.56 -6.21
CA ARG A 141 8.43 1.33 -6.98
C ARG A 141 9.73 0.90 -7.65
N GLU A 142 10.45 1.83 -8.27
CA GLU A 142 11.75 1.58 -8.90
C GLU A 142 12.80 1.12 -7.89
N LEU A 143 12.89 1.79 -6.73
CA LEU A 143 13.82 1.42 -5.66
C LEU A 143 13.56 0.02 -5.09
N ILE A 144 12.31 -0.45 -5.12
CA ILE A 144 11.90 -1.77 -4.60
C ILE A 144 11.93 -2.88 -5.66
N ASN A 145 11.84 -2.51 -6.95
CA ASN A 145 11.78 -3.46 -8.05
C ASN A 145 13.09 -4.27 -8.18
N ASP A 146 12.93 -5.51 -8.65
CA ASP A 146 14.02 -6.42 -9.04
C ASP A 146 15.12 -6.68 -8.00
N ARG A 147 14.76 -6.58 -6.71
CA ARG A 147 15.65 -6.90 -5.57
C ARG A 147 15.38 -8.26 -4.95
N GLY A 148 15.47 -9.33 -5.75
CA GLY A 148 15.40 -10.72 -5.26
C GLY A 148 14.25 -10.99 -4.26
N THR A 149 14.60 -11.40 -3.05
CA THR A 149 13.68 -11.83 -1.99
C THR A 149 12.97 -10.66 -1.27
N LEU A 150 13.30 -9.39 -1.59
CA LEU A 150 12.74 -8.20 -0.92
C LEU A 150 11.21 -8.12 -1.02
N LYS A 151 10.66 -8.24 -2.24
CA LYS A 151 9.20 -8.18 -2.46
C LYS A 151 8.46 -9.29 -1.69
N PRO A 152 8.87 -10.57 -1.76
CA PRO A 152 8.32 -11.63 -0.92
C PRO A 152 8.35 -11.30 0.57
N VAL A 153 9.48 -10.83 1.11
CA VAL A 153 9.61 -10.50 2.54
C VAL A 153 8.70 -9.34 2.94
N CYS A 154 8.58 -8.30 2.11
CA CYS A 154 7.63 -7.21 2.33
C CYS A 154 6.17 -7.70 2.35
N ARG A 155 5.80 -8.64 1.48
CA ARG A 155 4.47 -9.28 1.52
C ARG A 155 4.24 -10.06 2.80
N LEU A 156 5.22 -10.85 3.25
CA LEU A 156 5.12 -11.61 4.49
C LEU A 156 5.00 -10.69 5.72
N LEU A 157 5.77 -9.61 5.79
CA LEU A 157 5.71 -8.68 6.91
C LEU A 157 4.36 -7.95 6.98
N LYS A 158 3.80 -7.55 5.82
CA LYS A 158 2.42 -7.03 5.73
C LYS A 158 1.40 -8.07 6.19
N LYS A 159 1.56 -9.33 5.78
CA LYS A 159 0.65 -10.40 6.19
C LYS A 159 0.74 -10.67 7.70
N LEU A 160 1.94 -10.70 8.28
CA LEU A 160 2.11 -10.79 9.74
C LEU A 160 1.44 -9.60 10.43
N ARG A 161 1.64 -8.38 9.94
CA ARG A 161 0.97 -7.19 10.47
C ARG A 161 -0.55 -7.35 10.47
N ASP A 162 -1.13 -7.80 9.36
CA ASP A 162 -2.59 -8.00 9.26
C ASP A 162 -3.05 -9.13 10.18
N SER A 163 -2.34 -10.25 10.18
CA SER A 163 -2.73 -11.42 10.95
C SER A 163 -2.58 -11.24 12.44
N CYS A 164 -1.62 -10.43 12.84
CA CYS A 164 -1.43 -9.98 14.21
C CYS A 164 -2.11 -8.64 14.48
N GLN A 165 -2.95 -8.08 13.60
CA GLN A 165 -3.65 -6.80 13.83
C GLN A 165 -2.73 -5.71 14.43
N LEU A 166 -1.51 -5.58 13.88
CA LEU A 166 -0.59 -4.52 14.24
C LEU A 166 -1.10 -3.25 13.54
N ASN A 167 -1.76 -2.36 14.26
CA ASN A 167 -2.38 -1.14 13.71
C ASN A 167 -1.30 -0.12 13.25
N ILE A 168 -0.63 -0.46 12.16
CA ILE A 168 0.49 0.25 11.51
C ILE A 168 0.19 0.28 10.01
N ALA A 169 0.33 1.43 9.36
CA ALA A 169 0.05 1.55 7.92
C ALA A 169 1.05 0.73 7.07
N SER A 170 0.59 0.20 5.93
CA SER A 170 1.44 -0.55 4.98
C SER A 170 2.65 0.27 4.53
N TYR A 171 2.44 1.58 4.40
CA TYR A 171 3.46 2.52 3.98
C TYR A 171 4.62 2.66 4.98
N TYR A 172 4.36 2.43 6.27
CA TYR A 172 5.40 2.53 7.30
C TYR A 172 6.37 1.35 7.15
N LEU A 173 5.83 0.16 6.88
CA LEU A 173 6.65 -1.01 6.52
C LEU A 173 7.46 -0.73 5.26
N LYS A 174 6.81 -0.23 4.19
CA LYS A 174 7.49 0.14 2.94
C LYS A 174 8.66 1.10 3.18
N THR A 175 8.46 2.10 4.02
CA THR A 175 9.48 3.09 4.41
C THR A 175 10.70 2.42 5.07
N LEU A 176 10.49 1.44 5.95
CA LEU A 176 11.59 0.68 6.54
C LEU A 176 12.40 -0.09 5.49
N PHE A 177 11.75 -0.71 4.49
CA PHE A 177 12.45 -1.37 3.39
C PHE A 177 13.29 -0.40 2.57
N LEU A 178 12.78 0.80 2.28
CA LEU A 178 13.52 1.82 1.53
C LEU A 178 14.79 2.27 2.29
N TRP A 179 14.67 2.52 3.60
CA TRP A 179 15.84 2.80 4.43
C TRP A 179 16.83 1.64 4.47
N GLU A 180 16.34 0.40 4.53
CA GLU A 180 17.21 -0.78 4.59
C GLU A 180 17.95 -1.06 3.27
N ILE A 181 17.33 -0.78 2.13
CA ILE A 181 17.98 -0.78 0.81
C ILE A 181 19.12 0.24 0.79
N ASP A 182 18.92 1.40 1.43
CA ASP A 182 19.96 2.42 1.50
C ASP A 182 21.09 2.04 2.45
N ALA A 183 20.78 1.42 3.58
CA ALA A 183 21.78 1.01 4.57
C ALA A 183 22.63 -0.19 4.11
N ASN A 184 22.03 -1.19 3.44
CA ASN A 184 22.73 -2.41 3.07
C ASN A 184 23.21 -2.37 1.61
N LYS A 185 24.53 -2.22 1.45
CA LYS A 185 25.19 -2.21 0.13
C LYS A 185 25.80 -3.55 -0.27
N ALA A 186 25.67 -4.59 0.55
CA ALA A 186 26.18 -5.91 0.23
C ALA A 186 25.43 -6.51 -1.01
N PRO A 187 26.15 -6.91 -2.08
CA PRO A 187 25.54 -7.27 -3.37
C PRO A 187 24.47 -8.36 -3.33
N ASP A 188 24.61 -9.33 -2.42
CA ASP A 188 23.72 -10.50 -2.35
C ASP A 188 22.82 -10.50 -1.11
N PHE A 189 22.77 -9.39 -0.37
CA PHE A 189 21.95 -9.29 0.84
C PHE A 189 20.48 -9.65 0.56
N TRP A 190 19.89 -9.04 -0.47
CA TRP A 190 18.50 -9.32 -0.87
C TRP A 190 18.31 -10.65 -1.60
N LYS A 191 19.37 -11.44 -1.81
CA LYS A 191 19.31 -12.81 -2.33
C LYS A 191 19.40 -13.86 -1.21
N MET A 192 19.59 -13.44 0.04
CA MET A 192 19.59 -14.34 1.19
C MET A 192 18.24 -15.04 1.37
N LYS A 193 18.25 -16.11 2.18
CA LYS A 193 17.06 -16.90 2.52
C LYS A 193 15.94 -16.00 3.05
N GLN A 194 14.72 -16.25 2.57
CA GLN A 194 13.53 -15.46 2.92
C GLN A 194 13.27 -15.39 4.43
N SER A 195 13.47 -16.49 5.16
CA SER A 195 13.32 -16.53 6.62
C SER A 195 14.30 -15.60 7.35
N HIS A 196 15.55 -15.56 6.89
CA HIS A 196 16.58 -14.68 7.43
C HIS A 196 16.22 -13.21 7.22
N LEU A 197 15.89 -12.84 5.97
CA LEU A 197 15.49 -11.47 5.63
C LEU A 197 14.18 -11.05 6.32
N PHE A 198 13.25 -11.98 6.50
CA PHE A 198 12.03 -11.73 7.26
C PHE A 198 12.33 -11.38 8.71
N MET A 199 13.14 -12.18 9.40
CA MET A 199 13.53 -11.91 10.79
C MET A 199 14.33 -10.61 10.91
N HIS A 200 15.20 -10.34 9.95
CA HIS A 200 15.94 -9.08 9.87
C HIS A 200 15.02 -7.87 9.81
N MET A 201 14.08 -7.84 8.85
CA MET A 201 13.13 -6.74 8.69
C MET A 201 12.14 -6.62 9.86
N LEU A 202 11.76 -7.75 10.48
CA LEU A 202 10.92 -7.76 11.68
C LEU A 202 11.63 -7.10 12.88
N LYS A 203 12.94 -7.37 13.06
CA LYS A 203 13.77 -6.72 14.07
C LYS A 203 13.98 -5.23 13.79
N ILE A 204 14.12 -4.82 12.53
CA ILE A 204 14.18 -3.40 12.16
C ILE A 204 12.90 -2.69 12.56
N LEU A 205 11.74 -3.28 12.28
CA LEU A 205 10.45 -2.74 12.73
C LEU A 205 10.40 -2.60 14.26
N GLN A 206 10.79 -3.65 15.00
CA GLN A 206 10.86 -3.64 16.46
C GLN A 206 11.76 -2.51 16.99
N GLN A 207 12.98 -2.37 16.46
CA GLN A 207 13.93 -1.36 16.90
C GLN A 207 13.44 0.07 16.65
N ASN A 208 12.83 0.32 15.48
CA ASN A 208 12.27 1.63 15.17
C ASN A 208 11.08 1.98 16.08
N LEU A 209 10.21 1.01 16.38
CA LEU A 209 9.13 1.21 17.34
C LEU A 209 9.66 1.44 18.76
N LYS A 210 10.71 0.74 19.20
CA LYS A 210 11.38 0.97 20.49
C LYS A 210 11.98 2.37 20.60
N ARG A 211 12.49 2.91 19.49
CA ARG A 211 12.97 4.31 19.42
C ARG A 211 11.85 5.33 19.30
N GLY A 212 10.60 4.90 19.10
CA GLY A 212 9.48 5.82 18.87
C GLY A 212 9.54 6.56 17.54
N GLU A 213 10.34 6.10 16.58
CA GLU A 213 10.49 6.75 15.28
C GLU A 213 10.41 5.79 14.09
N ILE A 214 9.65 6.18 13.06
CA ILE A 214 9.76 5.65 11.70
C ILE A 214 9.91 6.86 10.79
N LYS A 215 11.15 7.21 10.46
CA LYS A 215 11.47 8.38 9.64
C LYS A 215 10.94 8.19 8.22
N TYR A 216 10.26 9.19 7.68
CA TYR A 216 9.82 9.19 6.29
C TYR A 216 11.04 9.14 5.35
N TYR A 217 11.00 8.27 4.33
CA TYR A 217 12.17 8.02 3.48
C TYR A 217 12.63 9.26 2.69
N TRP A 218 11.68 10.05 2.20
CA TRP A 218 11.97 11.24 1.41
C TRP A 218 12.22 12.49 2.25
N ASP A 219 11.77 12.53 3.50
CA ASP A 219 12.12 13.60 4.43
C ASP A 219 12.35 13.01 5.82
N LYS A 220 13.62 12.85 6.19
CA LYS A 220 14.04 12.22 7.44
C LYS A 220 13.60 13.00 8.70
N HIS A 221 13.17 14.26 8.54
CA HIS A 221 12.67 15.08 9.64
C HIS A 221 11.20 14.77 9.98
N CYS A 222 10.47 14.10 9.08
CA CYS A 222 9.10 13.67 9.34
C CYS A 222 9.08 12.28 10.00
N ASN A 223 8.53 12.16 11.20
CA ASN A 223 8.31 10.89 11.87
C ASN A 223 6.88 10.37 11.60
N LEU A 224 6.75 9.24 10.90
CA LEU A 224 5.46 8.67 10.50
C LEU A 224 4.60 8.19 11.68
N ILE A 225 5.21 7.97 12.86
CA ILE A 225 4.52 7.54 14.08
C ILE A 225 4.49 8.61 15.17
N GLU A 226 4.79 9.87 14.82
CA GLU A 226 4.76 10.99 15.78
C GLU A 226 3.40 11.12 16.46
N GLY A 227 2.31 10.99 15.71
CA GLY A 227 0.94 11.09 16.22
C GLY A 227 0.40 9.84 16.93
N PHE A 228 1.21 8.78 17.11
CA PHE A 228 0.77 7.61 17.88
C PHE A 228 0.77 7.93 19.38
N GLN A 229 -0.27 7.50 20.10
CA GLN A 229 -0.29 7.53 21.56
C GLN A 229 0.82 6.63 22.12
N GLU A 230 1.48 7.06 23.19
CA GLU A 230 2.58 6.30 23.82
C GLU A 230 2.16 4.88 24.19
N LYS A 231 0.99 4.72 24.83
CA LYS A 231 0.42 3.39 25.14
C LYS A 231 0.25 2.49 23.90
N HIS A 232 -0.06 3.07 22.73
CA HIS A 232 -0.16 2.31 21.48
C HIS A 232 1.22 1.88 21.00
N LYS A 233 2.24 2.74 21.10
CA LYS A 233 3.64 2.41 20.78
C LYS A 233 4.16 1.28 21.69
N GLU A 234 3.97 1.40 23.00
CA GLU A 234 4.33 0.38 23.99
C GLU A 234 3.69 -0.98 23.68
N ASN A 235 2.38 -0.98 23.39
CA ASN A 235 1.67 -2.19 23.04
C ASN A 235 2.24 -2.84 21.77
N LEU A 236 2.51 -2.05 20.71
CA LEU A 236 3.15 -2.56 19.49
C LEU A 236 4.53 -3.19 19.77
N VAL A 237 5.36 -2.55 20.60
CA VAL A 237 6.67 -3.06 21.00
C VAL A 237 6.53 -4.38 21.75
N CYS A 238 5.71 -4.44 22.81
CA CYS A 238 5.50 -5.65 23.60
C CYS A 238 5.01 -6.82 22.74
N ARG A 239 4.07 -6.56 21.81
CA ARG A 239 3.56 -7.60 20.90
C ARG A 239 4.64 -8.12 19.96
N LEU A 240 5.46 -7.24 19.39
CA LEU A 240 6.56 -7.64 18.53
C LEU A 240 7.65 -8.39 19.30
N ASP A 241 7.99 -7.96 20.50
CA ASP A 241 8.94 -8.65 21.39
C ASP A 241 8.48 -10.10 21.64
N ASN A 242 7.19 -10.28 21.95
CA ASN A 242 6.62 -11.61 22.14
C ASN A 242 6.64 -12.48 20.87
N ILE A 243 6.32 -11.90 19.71
CA ILE A 243 6.36 -12.61 18.42
C ILE A 243 7.80 -13.05 18.09
N ILE A 244 8.76 -12.13 18.20
CA ILE A 244 10.17 -12.39 17.90
C ILE A 244 10.72 -13.45 18.86
N ALA A 245 10.51 -13.28 20.17
CA ALA A 245 10.98 -14.23 21.16
C ALA A 245 10.38 -15.64 20.95
N HIS A 246 9.10 -15.72 20.56
CA HIS A 246 8.47 -16.99 20.21
C HIS A 246 9.12 -17.63 18.98
N ILE A 247 9.37 -16.86 17.91
CA ILE A 247 10.00 -17.41 16.70
C ILE A 247 11.41 -17.89 17.04
N GLU A 248 12.23 -17.09 17.71
CA GLU A 248 13.63 -17.40 17.99
C GLU A 248 13.79 -18.65 18.88
N ARG A 249 12.92 -18.84 19.87
CA ARG A 249 12.95 -20.03 20.73
C ARG A 249 12.59 -21.32 20.00
N ASN A 250 11.79 -21.25 18.94
CA ASN A 250 11.18 -22.43 18.31
C ASN A 250 11.67 -22.70 16.88
N VAL A 251 12.34 -21.75 16.23
CA VAL A 251 12.71 -21.87 14.80
C VAL A 251 13.70 -23.00 14.52
N SER A 252 14.53 -23.36 15.50
CA SER A 252 15.46 -24.49 15.41
C SER A 252 14.75 -25.84 15.45
N GLU A 253 13.65 -25.94 16.19
CA GLU A 253 12.88 -27.17 16.37
C GLU A 253 11.77 -27.30 15.33
N SER A 254 11.16 -26.18 14.95
CA SER A 254 10.02 -26.11 14.04
C SER A 254 10.08 -24.88 13.14
N PRO A 255 10.64 -25.00 11.93
CA PRO A 255 10.72 -23.90 10.96
C PRO A 255 9.36 -23.31 10.56
N ILE A 256 8.25 -24.03 10.81
CA ILE A 256 6.89 -23.58 10.51
C ILE A 256 6.40 -22.46 11.44
N VAL A 257 7.08 -22.20 12.57
CA VAL A 257 6.67 -21.21 13.57
C VAL A 257 6.47 -19.80 12.99
N ILE A 258 7.25 -19.43 11.97
CA ILE A 258 7.06 -18.15 11.26
C ILE A 258 5.70 -18.15 10.55
N ALA A 259 5.35 -19.25 9.87
CA ALA A 259 4.10 -19.39 9.17
C ALA A 259 2.89 -19.36 10.12
N GLU A 260 3.02 -19.87 11.34
CA GLU A 260 1.95 -19.83 12.34
C GLU A 260 1.50 -18.39 12.64
N HIS A 261 2.44 -17.47 12.86
CA HIS A 261 2.10 -16.06 13.10
C HIS A 261 1.53 -15.37 11.86
N ILE A 262 1.98 -15.75 10.67
CA ILE A 262 1.49 -15.21 9.38
C ILE A 262 0.09 -15.73 9.04
N ARG A 263 -0.30 -16.89 9.58
CA ARG A 263 -1.59 -17.55 9.28
C ARG A 263 -2.69 -17.25 10.27
N LYS A 264 -2.40 -16.60 11.41
CA LYS A 264 -3.36 -16.31 12.50
C LYS A 264 -4.61 -15.51 12.10
N PHE A 265 -4.70 -15.00 10.86
CA PHE A 265 -5.93 -14.41 10.34
C PHE A 265 -6.09 -14.66 8.84
N CYS A 266 -6.87 -15.70 8.55
CA CYS A 266 -7.83 -15.87 7.46
C CYS A 266 -8.58 -17.17 7.81
N GLY A 267 -9.90 -17.21 7.66
CA GLY A 267 -10.72 -18.43 7.75
C GLY A 267 -10.39 -19.41 6.63
N PHE A 268 -9.15 -19.89 6.60
CA PHE A 268 -8.66 -20.92 5.71
C PHE A 268 -8.54 -22.20 6.53
N ARG A 269 -9.64 -22.98 6.56
CA ARG A 269 -9.58 -24.39 6.93
C ARG A 269 -8.52 -25.04 6.04
N LEU A 270 -7.45 -25.53 6.63
CA LEU A 270 -6.70 -26.61 6.02
C LEU A 270 -7.63 -27.81 5.96
N TYR A 271 -8.17 -28.12 4.79
CA TYR A 271 -8.59 -29.47 4.50
C TYR A 271 -7.34 -30.32 4.36
N THR A 272 -6.82 -30.84 5.48
CA THR A 272 -5.88 -31.96 5.46
C THR A 272 -6.65 -33.27 5.33
N HIS A 273 -7.24 -33.49 4.15
CA HIS A 273 -7.47 -34.79 3.51
C HIS A 273 -8.47 -34.59 2.37
N CYS A 274 -7.97 -34.46 1.15
CA CYS A 274 -8.65 -34.98 -0.03
C CYS A 274 -7.59 -35.13 -1.11
N ARG A 275 -7.47 -36.33 -1.69
CA ARG A 275 -6.72 -36.55 -2.94
C ARG A 275 -7.22 -35.52 -3.95
N MET A 276 -6.33 -34.64 -4.40
CA MET A 276 -6.61 -33.79 -5.55
C MET A 276 -6.20 -34.58 -6.79
N GLU A 277 -7.17 -34.87 -7.64
CA GLU A 277 -6.90 -35.21 -9.03
C GLU A 277 -6.30 -33.97 -9.73
N GLU A 278 -5.33 -34.25 -10.60
CA GLU A 278 -4.33 -33.33 -11.17
C GLU A 278 -4.77 -32.20 -12.15
N PRO A 279 -6.03 -31.95 -12.58
CA PRO A 279 -6.25 -30.88 -13.56
C PRO A 279 -6.28 -29.44 -12.99
N LEU A 280 -6.62 -29.24 -11.71
CA LEU A 280 -6.93 -27.90 -11.16
C LEU A 280 -5.70 -27.08 -10.69
N ALA A 281 -4.53 -27.72 -10.57
CA ALA A 281 -3.32 -27.04 -10.09
C ALA A 281 -2.65 -26.18 -11.18
N LEU A 282 -2.84 -26.52 -12.46
CA LEU A 282 -2.25 -25.80 -13.59
C LEU A 282 -2.97 -24.46 -13.86
N GLU A 283 -4.31 -24.44 -13.80
CA GLU A 283 -5.10 -23.21 -14.04
C GLU A 283 -4.87 -22.12 -12.97
N ALA A 284 -4.69 -22.51 -11.70
CA ALA A 284 -4.39 -21.57 -10.62
C ALA A 284 -2.99 -20.92 -10.76
N SER A 285 -2.03 -21.66 -11.34
CA SER A 285 -0.67 -21.16 -11.58
C SER A 285 -0.60 -20.20 -12.77
N GLU A 286 -1.38 -20.44 -13.82
CA GLU A 286 -1.46 -19.54 -14.98
C GLU A 286 -2.23 -18.26 -14.68
N TRP A 287 -3.26 -18.31 -13.82
CA TRP A 287 -4.02 -17.13 -13.40
C TRP A 287 -3.18 -16.13 -12.59
N LEU A 288 -2.29 -16.63 -11.71
CA LEU A 288 -1.36 -15.80 -10.94
C LEU A 288 -0.24 -15.17 -11.79
N ASN A 289 0.12 -15.81 -12.91
CA ASN A 289 1.13 -15.29 -13.83
C ASN A 289 0.59 -14.28 -14.85
N LYS A 290 -0.69 -14.36 -15.24
CA LYS A 290 -1.29 -13.45 -16.24
C LYS A 290 -1.89 -12.16 -15.67
N ASN A 291 -2.35 -12.14 -14.42
CA ASN A 291 -3.09 -10.99 -13.87
C ASN A 291 -2.27 -10.09 -12.95
N SER A 292 -1.16 -9.55 -13.47
CA SER A 292 -0.43 -8.43 -12.85
C SER A 292 -1.19 -7.10 -12.97
N VAL A 293 -2.37 -7.02 -12.35
CA VAL A 293 -3.07 -5.75 -12.10
C VAL A 293 -2.67 -5.28 -10.72
N LEU A 294 -1.66 -4.41 -10.68
CA LEU A 294 -1.21 -3.71 -9.48
C LEU A 294 -2.29 -2.71 -9.02
N CYS A 295 -3.19 -3.18 -8.15
CA CYS A 295 -3.93 -2.28 -7.27
C CYS A 295 -2.91 -1.53 -6.38
N LEU A 296 -2.83 -0.22 -6.57
CA LEU A 296 -2.15 0.69 -5.65
C LEU A 296 -2.96 0.74 -4.35
N CYS A 297 -2.69 -0.18 -3.42
CA CYS A 297 -3.16 -0.04 -2.04
C CYS A 297 -2.35 1.07 -1.34
N GLU A 298 -3.09 1.98 -0.71
CA GLU A 298 -2.76 3.28 -0.12
C GLU A 298 -1.36 3.51 0.51
N ALA A 299 -0.95 4.78 0.42
CA ALA A 299 0.11 5.47 1.17
C ALA A 299 -0.46 6.47 2.21
#